data_AF-A0A6M3JZ86-F1
#
_entry.id   AF-A0A6M3JZ86-F1
#
_cell.length_a   1.000
_cell.length_b   1.000
_cell.length_c   1.000
_cell.angle_alpha   90.00
_cell.angle_beta   90.00
_cell.angle_gamma   90.00
#
_symmetry.space_group_name_H-M   'P 1'
#
loop_
_entity.id
_entity.type
_entity.pdbx_description
1 polymer ?
#
loop_
_entity_poly.entity_id
_entity_poly.type
_entity_poly.pdbx_seq_one_letter_code
_entity_poly.pdbx_strand_id
1 'polypeptide(L)'
;MLYDNVRDELESNKRRRNEGGVIAIPWSLSRLSTTLPGIEQGRYNLISASPKAGKSQLLDFLYLYQPVEWIIKNPASDITLKIFYFSLEVSKGTKIKAAMCYKLFVDYEILISPQKLSSVFSNYILDDKIESIVNSVEFRTWFRSFEDIVIFYDTIRSPNSIFHLVKSYAEHPLNGSYTYKDISWQNDDGTYSPRRVRDKYIPVRPNEYVIVIVDHIGLLQTAPGETLHQAISKFSSEYCLEMRDRWRYIPTIVQQQSADSSRAQFNYRGDTVIDKIKPDSEGLADNKYTARDVDLMVSLFYPKRYNLDKYEDIDLERIGDNHREFVINLNRNGISNASIQLFFLGSSSYFSEFPQTMTEFDYSNYEHIIKKQI
;
A
#
# COMPACT_ATOMS: atom_id res chain seq x y z
N MET A 1 20.78 -8.23 27.25
CA MET A 1 20.06 -6.97 27.56
C MET A 1 19.43 -6.42 26.27
N LEU A 2 18.59 -5.38 26.31
CA LEU A 2 17.98 -4.82 25.09
C LEU A 2 19.04 -4.40 24.05
N TYR A 3 20.13 -3.80 24.52
CA TYR A 3 21.27 -3.40 23.68
C TYR A 3 21.88 -4.57 22.89
N ASP A 4 22.13 -5.71 23.55
CA ASP A 4 22.72 -6.88 22.89
C ASP A 4 21.80 -7.41 21.79
N ASN A 5 20.49 -7.47 22.05
CA ASN A 5 19.52 -7.93 21.07
C ASN A 5 19.53 -7.04 19.81
N VAL A 6 19.62 -5.72 19.98
CA VAL A 6 19.70 -4.77 18.86
C VAL A 6 21.02 -4.92 18.10
N ARG A 7 22.14 -5.10 18.81
CA ARG A 7 23.45 -5.34 18.17
C ARG A 7 23.44 -6.62 17.33
N ASP A 8 22.90 -7.70 17.88
CA ASP A 8 22.84 -9.00 17.21
C ASP A 8 21.93 -8.94 15.96
N GLU A 9 20.85 -8.15 16.01
CA GLU A 9 20.00 -7.85 14.85
C GLU A 9 20.78 -7.11 13.75
N LEU A 10 21.57 -6.08 14.11
CA LEU A 10 22.39 -5.33 13.16
C LEU A 10 23.43 -6.21 12.46
N GLU A 11 24.10 -7.08 13.22
CA GLU A 11 25.09 -8.02 12.67
C GLU A 11 24.42 -9.03 11.73
N SER A 12 23.25 -9.55 12.11
CA SER A 12 22.46 -10.46 11.27
C SER A 12 22.03 -9.78 9.96
N ASN A 13 21.52 -8.55 10.02
CA ASN A 13 21.10 -7.78 8.86
C ASN A 13 22.28 -7.51 7.91
N LYS A 14 23.43 -7.12 8.46
CA LYS A 14 24.65 -6.91 7.67
C LYS A 14 25.12 -8.19 6.99
N ARG A 15 25.14 -9.32 7.71
CA ARG A 15 25.54 -10.62 7.16
C ARG A 15 24.62 -11.02 6.00
N ARG A 16 23.29 -10.96 6.19
CA ARG A 16 22.32 -11.28 5.13
C ARG A 16 22.53 -10.46 3.87
N ARG A 17 22.76 -9.15 4.02
CA ARG A 17 23.03 -8.27 2.87
C ARG A 17 24.35 -8.57 2.16
N ASN A 18 25.40 -8.93 2.90
CA ASN A 18 26.68 -9.34 2.32
C ASN A 18 26.56 -10.66 1.53
N GLU A 19 25.66 -11.55 1.95
CA GLU A 19 25.34 -12.81 1.27
C GLU A 19 24.40 -12.61 0.07
N GLY A 20 24.00 -11.35 -0.23
CA GLY A 20 23.09 -11.03 -1.34
C GLY A 20 21.61 -11.16 -1.00
N GLY A 21 21.26 -11.48 0.24
CA GLY A 21 19.89 -11.46 0.74
C GLY A 21 19.34 -10.04 0.92
N VAL A 22 18.02 -9.92 1.02
CA VAL A 22 17.36 -8.63 1.30
C VAL A 22 16.74 -8.63 2.70
N ILE A 23 16.68 -7.44 3.30
CA ILE A 23 16.08 -7.21 4.63
C ILE A 23 14.72 -6.48 4.54
N ALA A 24 14.34 -6.07 3.33
CA ALA A 24 13.10 -5.42 2.96
C ALA A 24 12.76 -5.82 1.53
N ILE A 25 11.48 -5.93 1.19
CA ILE A 25 11.07 -6.21 -0.19
C ILE A 25 11.19 -4.89 -0.98
N PRO A 26 12.09 -4.80 -1.97
CA PRO A 26 12.37 -3.55 -2.67
C PRO A 26 11.22 -3.16 -3.59
N TRP A 27 11.02 -1.85 -3.77
CA TRP A 27 10.15 -1.35 -4.81
C TRP A 27 10.87 -1.20 -6.15
N SER A 28 10.13 -1.27 -7.26
CA SER A 28 10.67 -1.04 -8.61
C SER A 28 10.83 0.45 -8.97
N LEU A 29 10.86 1.33 -7.97
CA LEU A 29 11.00 2.78 -8.11
C LEU A 29 12.40 3.17 -7.62
N SER A 30 13.36 3.20 -8.54
CA SER A 30 14.80 3.25 -8.25
C SER A 30 15.23 4.42 -7.37
N ARG A 31 14.74 5.63 -7.65
CA ARG A 31 15.03 6.83 -6.89
C ARG A 31 14.31 6.79 -5.55
N LEU A 32 13.04 6.37 -5.52
CA LEU A 32 12.31 6.20 -4.28
C LEU A 32 13.02 5.21 -3.34
N SER A 33 13.56 4.12 -3.89
CA SER A 33 14.31 3.10 -3.16
C SER A 33 15.60 3.60 -2.51
N THR A 34 16.12 4.77 -2.92
CA THR A 34 17.25 5.42 -2.22
C THR A 34 16.83 6.12 -0.93
N THR A 35 15.55 6.48 -0.81
CA THR A 35 15.00 7.22 0.33
C THR A 35 14.18 6.32 1.25
N LEU A 36 13.45 5.36 0.68
CA LEU A 36 12.66 4.37 1.40
C LEU A 36 13.16 2.97 1.04
N PRO A 37 13.45 2.09 2.01
CA PRO A 37 14.03 0.77 1.75
C PRO A 37 13.05 -0.23 1.09
N GLY A 38 11.80 0.17 0.84
CA GLY A 38 10.72 -0.68 0.35
C GLY A 38 9.78 -1.11 1.48
N ILE A 39 9.32 -2.36 1.43
CA ILE A 39 8.42 -2.92 2.43
C ILE A 39 9.23 -3.53 3.57
N GLU A 40 8.98 -3.05 4.79
CA GLU A 40 9.64 -3.49 6.03
C GLU A 40 8.62 -4.12 6.98
N GLN A 41 9.03 -5.17 7.72
CA GLN A 41 8.20 -5.74 8.80
C GLN A 41 7.98 -4.72 9.92
N GLY A 42 6.81 -4.79 10.55
CA GLY A 42 6.48 -3.94 11.70
C GLY A 42 6.38 -2.45 11.35
N ARG A 43 5.94 -2.13 10.13
CA ARG A 43 5.70 -0.74 9.69
C ARG A 43 4.21 -0.50 9.46
N TYR A 44 3.66 0.56 10.05
CA TYR A 44 2.30 1.03 9.78
C TYR A 44 2.32 2.13 8.71
N ASN A 45 1.67 1.85 7.57
CA ASN A 45 1.64 2.73 6.41
C ASN A 45 0.25 3.34 6.16
N LEU A 46 0.22 4.57 5.67
CA LEU A 46 -0.98 5.27 5.20
C LEU A 46 -0.74 5.83 3.80
N ILE A 47 -1.65 5.53 2.89
CA ILE A 47 -1.69 6.11 1.54
C ILE A 47 -2.89 7.05 1.46
N SER A 48 -2.63 8.30 1.12
CA SER A 48 -3.66 9.32 0.97
C SER A 48 -3.63 10.01 -0.37
N ALA A 49 -4.79 10.47 -0.83
CA ALA A 49 -4.88 11.34 -1.99
C ALA A 49 -6.26 11.99 -2.03
N SER A 50 -6.41 12.99 -2.91
CA SER A 50 -7.75 13.44 -3.30
C SER A 50 -8.51 12.31 -4.03
N PRO A 51 -9.86 12.30 -4.01
CA PRO A 51 -10.65 11.26 -4.67
C PRO A 51 -10.26 11.07 -6.14
N LYS A 52 -10.19 9.85 -6.69
CA LYS A 52 -9.77 9.57 -8.08
C LYS A 52 -8.32 9.95 -8.46
N ALA A 53 -7.46 10.35 -7.52
CA ALA A 53 -6.06 10.62 -7.82
C ALA A 53 -5.18 9.35 -7.95
N GLY A 54 -5.73 8.14 -7.75
CA GLY A 54 -4.99 6.88 -7.92
C GLY A 54 -4.55 6.19 -6.62
N LYS A 55 -5.14 6.56 -5.46
CA LYS A 55 -4.77 6.03 -4.13
C LYS A 55 -4.74 4.50 -4.04
N SER A 56 -5.81 3.85 -4.50
CA SER A 56 -5.96 2.40 -4.47
C SER A 56 -5.02 1.73 -5.47
N GLN A 57 -4.79 2.36 -6.63
CA GLN A 57 -3.83 1.87 -7.62
C GLN A 57 -2.40 1.93 -7.09
N LEU A 58 -2.02 3.00 -6.38
CA LEU A 58 -0.69 3.11 -5.78
C LEU A 58 -0.48 2.08 -4.67
N LEU A 59 -1.50 1.90 -3.82
CA LEU A 59 -1.52 0.84 -2.81
C LEU A 59 -1.31 -0.53 -3.46
N ASP A 60 -2.11 -0.84 -4.48
CA ASP A 60 -2.05 -2.11 -5.19
C ASP A 60 -0.67 -2.28 -5.86
N PHE A 61 -0.12 -1.22 -6.45
CA PHE A 61 1.22 -1.25 -7.05
C PHE A 61 2.32 -1.57 -6.03
N LEU A 62 2.40 -0.81 -4.93
CA LEU A 62 3.51 -0.89 -3.97
C LEU A 62 3.41 -2.05 -2.99
N TYR A 63 2.19 -2.41 -2.57
CA TYR A 63 1.96 -3.35 -1.45
C TYR A 63 1.23 -4.63 -1.86
N LEU A 64 0.77 -4.75 -3.11
CA LEU A 64 0.16 -5.97 -3.63
C LEU A 64 0.97 -6.57 -4.79
N TYR A 65 1.12 -5.83 -5.89
CA TYR A 65 1.70 -6.38 -7.12
C TYR A 65 3.21 -6.53 -7.06
N GLN A 66 3.94 -5.46 -6.73
CA GLN A 66 5.41 -5.53 -6.64
C GLN A 66 5.92 -6.59 -5.65
N PRO A 67 5.40 -6.71 -4.41
CA PRO A 67 5.90 -7.73 -3.51
C PRO A 67 5.56 -9.15 -3.97
N VAL A 68 4.40 -9.37 -4.59
CA VAL A 68 4.07 -10.69 -5.17
C VAL A 68 5.00 -11.04 -6.33
N GLU A 69 5.21 -10.10 -7.25
CA GLU A 69 6.17 -10.25 -8.36
C GLU A 69 7.58 -10.57 -7.86
N TRP A 70 8.01 -9.86 -6.81
CA TRP A 70 9.33 -10.07 -6.23
C TRP A 70 9.47 -11.47 -5.62
N ILE A 71 8.48 -11.95 -4.85
CA ILE A 71 8.51 -13.29 -4.25
C ILE A 71 8.53 -14.39 -5.32
N ILE A 72 7.68 -14.27 -6.34
CA ILE A 72 7.61 -15.26 -7.43
C ILE A 72 8.93 -15.30 -8.22
N LYS A 73 9.58 -14.15 -8.45
CA LYS A 73 10.86 -14.06 -9.16
C LYS A 73 12.07 -14.46 -8.30
N ASN A 74 11.93 -14.52 -6.98
CA ASN A 74 13.01 -14.84 -6.05
C ASN A 74 12.65 -16.04 -5.15
N PRO A 75 12.37 -17.24 -5.72
CA PRO A 75 11.91 -18.40 -4.95
C PRO A 75 12.97 -18.96 -3.99
N ALA A 76 14.24 -18.61 -4.18
CA ALA A 76 15.34 -18.98 -3.29
C ALA A 76 15.45 -18.07 -2.05
N SER A 77 14.69 -16.97 -2.01
CA SER A 77 14.64 -16.07 -0.85
C SER A 77 14.05 -16.78 0.37
N ASP A 78 14.56 -16.47 1.56
CA ASP A 78 14.00 -16.94 2.83
C ASP A 78 12.78 -16.12 3.30
N ILE A 79 12.40 -15.10 2.52
CA ILE A 79 11.23 -14.27 2.75
C ILE A 79 9.98 -14.95 2.19
N THR A 80 8.95 -15.09 3.03
CA THR A 80 7.61 -15.49 2.61
C THR A 80 6.65 -14.30 2.71
N LEU A 81 5.56 -14.32 1.94
CA LEU A 81 4.61 -13.22 1.89
C LEU A 81 3.18 -13.73 2.07
N LYS A 82 2.42 -13.02 2.90
CA LYS A 82 0.97 -13.17 3.03
C LYS A 82 0.32 -11.80 2.98
N ILE A 83 -0.74 -11.66 2.18
CA ILE A 83 -1.49 -10.41 2.07
C ILE A 83 -2.95 -10.65 2.43
N PHE A 84 -3.43 -9.94 3.44
CA PHE A 84 -4.85 -9.82 3.78
C PHE A 84 -5.37 -8.52 3.20
N TYR A 85 -6.21 -8.59 2.17
CA TYR A 85 -6.75 -7.43 1.49
C TYR A 85 -8.23 -7.24 1.81
N PHE A 86 -8.55 -6.25 2.63
CA PHE A 86 -9.91 -5.84 2.95
C PHE A 86 -10.37 -4.76 1.95
N SER A 87 -11.03 -5.21 0.89
CA SER A 87 -11.52 -4.38 -0.21
C SER A 87 -12.95 -3.93 0.11
N LEU A 88 -13.10 -2.78 0.75
CA LEU A 88 -14.38 -2.29 1.25
C LEU A 88 -15.22 -1.62 0.15
N GLU A 89 -14.56 -1.09 -0.88
CA GLU A 89 -15.18 -0.34 -1.98
C GLU A 89 -15.53 -1.23 -3.18
N VAL A 90 -14.66 -2.18 -3.55
CA VAL A 90 -14.79 -2.98 -4.77
C VAL A 90 -14.80 -4.49 -4.48
N SER A 91 -15.44 -5.27 -5.33
CA SER A 91 -15.53 -6.73 -5.16
C SER A 91 -14.18 -7.44 -5.41
N LYS A 92 -14.00 -8.62 -4.82
CA LYS A 92 -12.81 -9.47 -5.07
C LYS A 92 -12.59 -9.76 -6.55
N GLY A 93 -13.65 -10.01 -7.31
CA GLY A 93 -13.57 -10.28 -8.75
C GLY A 93 -13.05 -9.07 -9.54
N THR A 94 -13.37 -7.85 -9.10
CA THR A 94 -12.84 -6.63 -9.71
C THR A 94 -11.35 -6.46 -9.42
N LYS A 95 -10.89 -6.80 -8.20
CA LYS A 95 -9.46 -6.77 -7.85
C LYS A 95 -8.65 -7.80 -8.64
N ILE A 96 -9.18 -9.01 -8.86
CA ILE A 96 -8.54 -10.01 -9.73
C ILE A 96 -8.43 -9.49 -11.17
N LYS A 97 -9.50 -8.91 -11.72
CA LYS A 97 -9.43 -8.29 -13.07
C LYS A 97 -8.41 -7.17 -13.15
N ALA A 98 -8.29 -6.33 -12.12
CA ALA A 98 -7.25 -5.30 -12.06
C ALA A 98 -5.84 -5.91 -12.04
N ALA A 99 -5.63 -6.98 -11.27
CA ALA A 99 -4.37 -7.73 -11.27
C ALA A 99 -4.06 -8.33 -12.66
N MET A 100 -5.07 -8.80 -13.40
CA MET A 100 -4.89 -9.30 -14.76
C MET A 100 -4.47 -8.18 -15.71
N CYS A 101 -5.08 -6.99 -15.60
CA CYS A 101 -4.69 -5.82 -16.40
C CYS A 101 -3.26 -5.37 -16.09
N TYR A 102 -2.87 -5.37 -14.81
CA TYR A 102 -1.48 -5.14 -14.40
C TYR A 102 -0.52 -6.14 -15.06
N LYS A 103 -0.83 -7.44 -14.96
CA LYS A 103 0.03 -8.51 -15.47
C LYS A 103 0.16 -8.50 -16.99
N LEU A 104 -0.95 -8.26 -17.70
CA LEU A 104 -0.97 -8.07 -19.15
C LEU A 104 -0.09 -6.90 -19.58
N PHE A 105 -0.08 -5.81 -18.83
CA PHE A 105 0.78 -4.67 -19.13
C PHE A 105 2.26 -4.98 -18.87
N VAL A 106 2.59 -5.52 -17.70
CA VAL A 106 3.99 -5.75 -17.30
C VAL A 106 4.69 -6.81 -18.16
N ASP A 107 3.99 -7.88 -18.54
CA ASP A 107 4.60 -8.99 -19.27
C ASP A 107 4.47 -8.87 -20.80
N TYR A 108 3.42 -8.18 -21.29
CA TYR A 108 3.07 -8.17 -22.71
C TYR A 108 2.88 -6.76 -23.30
N GLU A 109 3.06 -5.70 -22.51
CA GLU A 109 2.76 -4.30 -22.87
C GLU A 109 1.31 -4.06 -23.34
N ILE A 110 0.37 -4.90 -22.90
CA ILE A 110 -1.04 -4.79 -23.27
C ILE A 110 -1.75 -3.90 -22.25
N LEU A 111 -2.06 -2.66 -22.65
CA LEU A 111 -2.74 -1.69 -21.83
C LEU A 111 -4.27 -1.75 -22.03
N ILE A 112 -4.96 -2.53 -21.20
CA ILE A 112 -6.42 -2.73 -21.26
C ILE A 112 -7.09 -2.38 -19.92
N SER A 113 -8.31 -1.86 -19.95
CA SER A 113 -9.11 -1.59 -18.74
C SER A 113 -9.87 -2.83 -18.27
N PRO A 114 -10.22 -2.94 -16.96
CA PRO A 114 -11.02 -4.06 -16.46
C PRO A 114 -12.38 -4.23 -17.17
N GLN A 115 -13.01 -3.14 -17.59
CA GLN A 115 -14.27 -3.17 -18.33
C GLN A 115 -14.08 -3.74 -19.75
N LYS A 116 -13.02 -3.32 -20.47
CA LYS A 116 -12.71 -3.89 -21.79
C LYS A 116 -12.28 -5.35 -21.68
N LEU A 117 -11.47 -5.70 -20.68
CA LEU A 117 -11.12 -7.10 -20.40
C LEU A 117 -12.36 -7.96 -20.13
N SER A 118 -13.41 -7.37 -19.55
CA SER A 118 -14.69 -8.07 -19.32
C SER A 118 -15.57 -8.17 -20.56
N SER A 119 -15.18 -7.60 -21.70
CA SER A 119 -15.93 -7.58 -22.96
C SER A 119 -17.38 -7.06 -22.82
N VAL A 120 -17.61 -6.07 -21.93
CA VAL A 120 -18.97 -5.57 -21.64
C VAL A 120 -19.40 -4.36 -22.48
N PHE A 121 -18.48 -3.79 -23.26
CA PHE A 121 -18.80 -2.65 -24.13
C PHE A 121 -19.48 -3.13 -25.41
N SER A 122 -20.51 -2.41 -25.86
CA SER A 122 -21.21 -2.76 -27.11
C SER A 122 -20.34 -2.62 -28.37
N ASN A 123 -19.33 -1.76 -28.32
CA ASN A 123 -18.42 -1.46 -29.42
C ASN A 123 -17.04 -2.13 -29.30
N TYR A 124 -16.84 -3.01 -28.32
CA TYR A 124 -15.57 -3.69 -28.11
C TYR A 124 -15.80 -5.13 -27.65
N ILE A 125 -15.26 -6.06 -28.42
CA ILE A 125 -15.16 -7.48 -28.08
C ILE A 125 -13.72 -7.74 -27.68
N LEU A 126 -13.51 -8.55 -26.64
CA LEU A 126 -12.17 -8.94 -26.21
C LEU A 126 -11.42 -9.60 -27.37
N ASP A 127 -10.18 -9.16 -27.59
CA ASP A 127 -9.31 -9.69 -28.65
C ASP A 127 -8.85 -11.13 -28.34
N ASP A 128 -8.95 -12.03 -29.34
CA ASP A 128 -8.57 -13.44 -29.24
C ASP A 128 -7.13 -13.64 -28.73
N LYS A 129 -6.20 -12.73 -29.08
CA LYS A 129 -4.83 -12.76 -28.58
C LYS A 129 -4.78 -12.55 -27.07
N ILE A 130 -5.57 -11.62 -26.55
CA ILE A 130 -5.64 -11.33 -25.11
C ILE A 130 -6.29 -12.51 -24.39
N GLU A 131 -7.37 -13.06 -24.93
CA GLU A 131 -8.02 -14.25 -24.39
C GLU A 131 -7.06 -15.45 -24.36
N SER A 132 -6.28 -15.67 -25.42
CA SER A 132 -5.26 -16.72 -25.49
C SER A 132 -4.19 -16.55 -24.41
N ILE A 133 -3.70 -15.32 -24.18
CA ILE A 133 -2.73 -15.03 -23.11
C ILE A 133 -3.32 -15.35 -21.74
N VAL A 134 -4.54 -14.88 -21.45
CA VAL A 134 -5.20 -15.10 -20.16
C VAL A 134 -5.42 -16.59 -19.87
N ASN A 135 -5.68 -17.38 -20.92
CA ASN A 135 -5.88 -18.83 -20.81
C ASN A 135 -4.58 -19.65 -20.84
N SER A 136 -3.43 -19.02 -21.10
CA SER A 136 -2.13 -19.69 -21.14
C SER A 136 -1.74 -20.33 -19.79
N VAL A 137 -0.88 -21.35 -19.84
CA VAL A 137 -0.44 -22.07 -18.65
C VAL A 137 0.37 -21.16 -17.74
N GLU A 138 1.22 -20.31 -18.33
CA GLU A 138 2.10 -19.38 -17.64
C GLU A 138 1.30 -18.35 -16.85
N PHE A 139 0.33 -17.70 -17.51
CA PHE A 139 -0.51 -16.68 -16.88
C PHE A 139 -1.33 -17.28 -15.72
N ARG A 140 -1.96 -18.44 -15.95
CA ARG A 140 -2.73 -19.13 -14.91
C ARG A 140 -1.86 -19.63 -13.75
N THR A 141 -0.61 -20.03 -14.01
CA THR A 141 0.32 -20.48 -12.97
C THR A 141 0.69 -19.32 -12.05
N TRP A 142 0.98 -18.15 -12.62
CA TRP A 142 1.22 -16.94 -11.82
C TRP A 142 0.01 -16.59 -10.94
N PHE A 143 -1.21 -16.67 -11.48
CA PHE A 143 -2.42 -16.37 -10.71
C PHE A 143 -2.69 -17.35 -9.57
N ARG A 144 -2.33 -18.64 -9.73
CA ARG A 144 -2.38 -19.59 -8.61
C ARG A 144 -1.45 -19.17 -7.48
N SER A 145 -0.19 -18.85 -7.80
CA SER A 145 0.76 -18.34 -6.81
C SER A 145 0.29 -17.02 -6.17
N PHE A 146 -0.33 -16.14 -6.96
CA PHE A 146 -0.93 -14.91 -6.48
C PHE A 146 -2.06 -15.16 -5.46
N GLU A 147 -2.99 -16.09 -5.76
CA GLU A 147 -4.10 -16.44 -4.85
C GLU A 147 -3.63 -17.21 -3.59
N ASP A 148 -2.51 -17.93 -3.67
CA ASP A 148 -1.90 -18.55 -2.48
C ASP A 148 -1.33 -17.49 -1.52
N ILE A 149 -0.77 -16.42 -2.06
CA ILE A 149 -0.19 -15.30 -1.30
C ILE A 149 -1.29 -14.35 -0.79
N VAL A 150 -2.27 -14.02 -1.62
CA VAL A 150 -3.23 -12.94 -1.41
C VAL A 150 -4.63 -13.47 -1.11
N ILE A 151 -5.24 -12.98 -0.03
CA ILE A 151 -6.64 -13.25 0.30
C ILE A 151 -7.44 -11.95 0.29
N PHE A 152 -8.46 -11.87 -0.56
CA PHE A 152 -9.40 -10.76 -0.59
C PHE A 152 -10.63 -11.01 0.30
N TYR A 153 -10.99 -9.98 1.07
CA TYR A 153 -12.22 -9.90 1.85
C TYR A 153 -12.99 -8.64 1.43
N ASP A 154 -14.19 -8.82 0.89
CA ASP A 154 -15.10 -7.73 0.48
C ASP A 154 -16.36 -7.61 1.38
N THR A 155 -16.53 -8.56 2.30
CA THR A 155 -17.65 -8.63 3.26
C THR A 155 -17.26 -8.28 4.70
N ILE A 156 -15.97 -8.32 5.04
CA ILE A 156 -15.49 -8.03 6.41
C ILE A 156 -15.13 -6.55 6.50
N ARG A 157 -15.96 -5.77 7.21
CA ARG A 157 -15.86 -4.30 7.25
C ARG A 157 -15.70 -3.70 8.64
N SER A 158 -15.98 -4.46 9.71
CA SER A 158 -15.86 -3.92 11.06
C SER A 158 -14.40 -3.97 11.55
N PRO A 159 -13.90 -2.94 12.26
CA PRO A 159 -12.56 -2.94 12.85
C PRO A 159 -12.25 -4.19 13.66
N ASN A 160 -13.21 -4.62 14.50
CA ASN A 160 -13.07 -5.80 15.34
C ASN A 160 -12.92 -7.07 14.50
N SER A 161 -13.77 -7.26 13.48
CA SER A 161 -13.73 -8.47 12.65
C SER A 161 -12.43 -8.57 11.84
N ILE A 162 -11.95 -7.44 11.30
CA ILE A 162 -10.65 -7.37 10.62
C ILE A 162 -9.53 -7.80 11.58
N PHE A 163 -9.48 -7.18 12.76
CA PHE A 163 -8.47 -7.47 13.76
C PHE A 163 -8.52 -8.94 14.23
N HIS A 164 -9.70 -9.45 14.55
CA HIS A 164 -9.87 -10.84 14.98
C HIS A 164 -9.43 -11.85 13.91
N LEU A 165 -9.68 -11.57 12.63
CA LEU A 165 -9.24 -12.44 11.55
C LEU A 165 -7.71 -12.50 11.48
N VAL A 166 -7.06 -11.33 11.45
CA VAL A 166 -5.59 -11.23 11.41
C VAL A 166 -4.96 -11.84 12.65
N LYS A 167 -5.55 -11.58 13.82
CA LYS A 167 -5.16 -12.18 15.09
C LYS A 167 -5.26 -13.71 15.05
N SER A 168 -6.35 -14.25 14.54
CA SER A 168 -6.55 -15.69 14.44
C SER A 168 -5.49 -16.33 13.54
N TYR A 169 -5.08 -15.65 12.47
CA TYR A 169 -3.94 -16.08 11.66
C TYR A 169 -2.63 -16.06 12.47
N ALA A 170 -2.31 -14.96 13.16
CA ALA A 170 -1.07 -14.85 13.93
C ALA A 170 -0.97 -15.87 15.08
N GLU A 171 -2.09 -16.12 15.76
CA GLU A 171 -2.18 -17.02 16.93
C GLU A 171 -2.39 -18.49 16.55
N HIS A 172 -2.54 -18.80 15.26
CA HIS A 172 -2.62 -20.18 14.79
C HIS A 172 -1.29 -20.90 15.04
N PRO A 173 -1.27 -22.16 15.54
CA PRO A 173 -0.05 -22.89 15.87
C PRO A 173 0.96 -23.04 14.72
N LEU A 174 0.50 -22.96 13.46
CA LEU A 174 1.36 -23.01 12.27
C LEU A 174 2.07 -21.68 11.95
N ASN A 175 1.69 -20.59 12.61
CA ASN A 175 2.15 -19.23 12.30
C ASN A 175 2.89 -18.60 13.49
N GLY A 176 2.49 -18.86 14.72
CA GLY A 176 3.23 -18.39 15.88
C GLY A 176 2.71 -18.88 17.23
N SER A 177 3.43 -18.49 18.28
CA SER A 177 3.11 -18.83 19.67
C SER A 177 3.47 -17.68 20.61
N TYR A 178 2.99 -17.75 21.86
CA TYR A 178 3.36 -16.78 22.89
C TYR A 178 4.20 -17.44 23.98
N THR A 179 5.17 -16.68 24.46
CA THR A 179 5.79 -16.88 25.76
C THR A 179 4.98 -16.17 26.84
N TYR A 180 5.17 -16.58 28.09
CA TYR A 180 4.42 -16.06 29.23
C TYR A 180 5.36 -15.74 30.37
N LYS A 181 5.00 -14.73 31.14
CA LYS A 181 5.66 -14.37 32.41
C LYS A 181 4.63 -14.17 33.50
N ASP A 182 5.06 -14.36 34.74
CA ASP A 182 4.23 -14.04 35.90
C ASP A 182 4.51 -12.61 36.34
N ILE A 183 3.43 -11.83 36.50
CA ILE A 183 3.49 -10.48 37.05
C ILE A 183 2.76 -10.45 38.39
N SER A 184 3.22 -9.59 39.29
CA SER A 184 2.52 -9.31 40.55
C SER A 184 1.37 -8.34 40.27
N TRP A 185 0.13 -8.81 40.42
CA TRP A 185 -1.08 -8.03 40.16
C TRP A 185 -1.74 -7.63 41.47
N GLN A 186 -2.03 -6.34 41.64
CA GLN A 186 -2.74 -5.84 42.81
C GLN A 186 -4.25 -6.10 42.66
N ASN A 187 -4.81 -6.82 43.63
CA ASN A 187 -6.24 -7.08 43.75
C ASN A 187 -6.95 -5.87 44.38
N ASP A 188 -8.28 -5.83 44.27
CA ASP A 188 -9.11 -4.73 44.80
C ASP A 188 -8.99 -4.55 46.33
N ASP A 189 -8.57 -5.60 47.05
CA ASP A 189 -8.32 -5.61 48.49
C ASP A 189 -6.89 -5.14 48.87
N GLY A 190 -6.09 -4.72 47.89
CA GLY A 190 -4.71 -4.27 48.08
C GLY A 190 -3.67 -5.39 48.18
N THR A 191 -4.07 -6.67 48.12
CA THR A 191 -3.14 -7.82 48.09
C THR A 191 -2.55 -8.03 46.71
N TYR A 192 -1.42 -8.73 46.62
CA TYR A 192 -0.77 -9.05 45.34
C TYR A 192 -0.90 -10.54 45.02
N SER A 193 -1.37 -10.86 43.82
CA SER A 193 -1.44 -12.23 43.31
C SER A 193 -0.62 -12.39 42.02
N PRO A 194 0.07 -13.54 41.82
CA PRO A 194 0.77 -13.80 40.58
C PRO A 194 -0.25 -14.04 39.46
N ARG A 195 -0.15 -13.25 38.39
CA ARG A 195 -0.96 -13.43 37.18
C ARG A 195 -0.05 -13.73 36.00
N ARG A 196 -0.31 -14.86 35.35
CA ARG A 196 0.39 -15.24 34.11
C ARG A 196 -0.12 -14.39 32.95
N VAL A 197 0.77 -13.59 32.36
CA VAL A 197 0.47 -12.72 31.23
C VAL A 197 1.33 -13.08 30.02
N ARG A 198 0.81 -12.78 28.82
CA ARG A 198 1.58 -12.93 27.58
C ARG A 198 2.76 -11.96 27.61
N ASP A 199 3.94 -12.47 27.27
CA ASP A 199 5.16 -11.68 27.24
C ASP A 199 5.55 -11.33 25.80
N LYS A 200 6.00 -12.33 25.02
CA LYS A 200 6.50 -12.12 23.66
C LYS A 200 5.85 -13.09 22.67
N TYR A 201 5.49 -12.57 21.49
CA TYR A 201 5.10 -13.37 20.33
C TYR A 201 6.34 -13.92 19.61
N ILE A 202 6.31 -15.19 19.27
CA ILE A 202 7.36 -15.89 18.52
C ILE A 202 6.73 -16.43 17.23
N PRO A 203 7.04 -15.84 16.06
CA PRO A 203 6.57 -16.37 14.78
C PRO A 203 7.28 -17.70 14.45
N VAL A 204 6.55 -18.62 13.82
CA VAL A 204 7.12 -19.85 13.23
C VAL A 204 8.02 -19.51 12.04
N ARG A 205 7.65 -18.48 11.27
CA ARG A 205 8.42 -17.95 10.14
C ARG A 205 8.83 -16.49 10.43
N PRO A 206 10.01 -16.24 11.01
CA PRO A 206 10.45 -14.89 11.35
C PRO A 206 10.56 -13.93 10.16
N ASN A 207 10.84 -14.46 8.96
CA ASN A 207 10.94 -13.70 7.72
C ASN A 207 9.63 -13.70 6.90
N GLU A 208 8.49 -14.00 7.53
CA GLU A 208 7.19 -13.86 6.88
C GLU A 208 6.71 -12.41 6.93
N TYR A 209 6.40 -11.85 5.77
CA TYR A 209 5.84 -10.52 5.62
C TYR A 209 4.33 -10.65 5.52
N VAL A 210 3.63 -10.15 6.54
CA VAL A 210 2.16 -10.16 6.56
C VAL A 210 1.65 -8.74 6.36
N ILE A 211 1.18 -8.44 5.15
CA ILE A 211 0.62 -7.14 4.81
C ILE A 211 -0.88 -7.17 5.03
N VAL A 212 -1.39 -6.21 5.80
CA VAL A 212 -2.81 -6.07 6.11
C VAL A 212 -3.32 -4.79 5.46
N ILE A 213 -3.97 -4.94 4.31
CA ILE A 213 -4.44 -3.83 3.49
C ILE A 213 -5.91 -3.53 3.79
N VAL A 214 -6.25 -2.25 4.05
CA VAL A 214 -7.64 -1.80 4.15
C VAL A 214 -7.90 -0.64 3.18
N ASP A 215 -8.71 -0.91 2.15
CA ASP A 215 -9.04 0.04 1.08
C ASP A 215 -10.56 0.27 1.00
N HIS A 216 -11.12 1.37 1.52
CA HIS A 216 -10.47 2.43 2.30
C HIS A 216 -11.14 2.59 3.67
N ILE A 217 -10.43 3.14 4.66
CA ILE A 217 -10.86 3.14 6.07
C ILE A 217 -12.15 3.92 6.34
N GLY A 218 -12.48 4.89 5.47
CA GLY A 218 -13.75 5.62 5.52
C GLY A 218 -14.99 4.76 5.25
N LEU A 219 -14.83 3.48 4.86
CA LEU A 219 -15.91 2.51 4.67
C LEU A 219 -15.96 1.45 5.78
N LEU A 220 -15.22 1.64 6.87
CA LEU A 220 -15.32 0.77 8.04
C LEU A 220 -16.74 0.79 8.61
N GLN A 221 -17.24 -0.39 8.96
CA GLN A 221 -18.55 -0.54 9.60
C GLN A 221 -18.44 -0.22 11.09
N THR A 222 -19.22 0.76 11.56
CA THR A 222 -19.25 1.18 12.96
C THR A 222 -20.07 0.24 13.83
N ALA A 223 -19.74 0.16 15.12
CA ALA A 223 -20.60 -0.48 16.11
C ALA A 223 -21.85 0.39 16.40
N PRO A 224 -22.93 -0.19 16.96
CA PRO A 224 -24.10 0.58 17.39
C PRO A 224 -23.70 1.71 18.35
N GLY A 225 -24.05 2.95 18.02
CA GLY A 225 -23.72 4.15 18.80
C GLY A 225 -22.31 4.71 18.59
N GLU A 226 -21.49 4.09 17.73
CA GLU A 226 -20.15 4.54 17.40
C GLU A 226 -20.14 5.38 16.11
N THR A 227 -19.37 6.47 16.12
CA THR A 227 -19.13 7.32 14.94
C THR A 227 -18.03 6.72 14.06
N LEU A 228 -18.00 7.06 12.76
CA LEU A 228 -16.92 6.64 11.86
C LEU A 228 -15.54 7.10 12.37
N HIS A 229 -15.45 8.33 12.91
CA HIS A 229 -14.23 8.83 13.53
C HIS A 229 -13.73 7.89 14.65
N GLN A 230 -14.62 7.47 15.57
CA GLN A 230 -14.28 6.54 16.66
C GLN A 230 -13.86 5.17 16.14
N ALA A 231 -14.58 4.62 15.15
CA ALA A 231 -14.23 3.35 14.54
C ALA A 231 -12.85 3.39 13.87
N ILE A 232 -12.52 4.49 13.16
CA ILE A 232 -11.20 4.71 12.57
C ILE A 232 -10.13 4.88 13.67
N SER A 233 -10.39 5.67 14.73
CA SER A 233 -9.46 5.84 15.86
C SER A 233 -9.13 4.50 16.49
N LYS A 234 -10.15 3.69 16.77
CA LYS A 234 -9.97 2.36 17.35
C LYS A 234 -9.17 1.44 16.43
N PHE A 235 -9.52 1.43 15.13
CA PHE A 235 -8.80 0.62 14.16
C PHE A 235 -7.32 1.03 14.06
N SER A 236 -7.04 2.33 13.98
CA SER A 236 -5.69 2.87 13.79
C SER A 236 -4.85 2.80 15.07
N SER A 237 -5.34 3.39 16.16
CA SER A 237 -4.58 3.59 17.39
C SER A 237 -4.53 2.35 18.31
N GLU A 238 -5.41 1.36 18.11
CA GLU A 238 -5.35 0.10 18.87
C GLU A 238 -4.95 -1.06 17.97
N TYR A 239 -5.72 -1.34 16.92
CA TYR A 239 -5.56 -2.58 16.16
C TYR A 239 -4.37 -2.58 15.20
N CYS A 240 -4.18 -1.51 14.42
CA CYS A 240 -3.00 -1.40 13.56
C CYS A 240 -1.71 -1.33 14.40
N LEU A 241 -1.71 -0.58 15.50
CA LEU A 241 -0.56 -0.55 16.41
C LEU A 241 -0.28 -1.92 17.05
N GLU A 242 -1.30 -2.65 17.51
CA GLU A 242 -1.10 -4.00 18.05
C GLU A 242 -0.57 -4.96 16.98
N MET A 243 -1.10 -4.95 15.76
CA MET A 243 -0.59 -5.77 14.65
C MET A 243 0.89 -5.47 14.36
N ARG A 244 1.26 -4.19 14.32
CA ARG A 244 2.61 -3.72 14.08
C ARG A 244 3.56 -4.15 15.21
N ASP A 245 3.23 -3.79 16.44
CA ASP A 245 4.15 -3.89 17.57
C ASP A 245 4.29 -5.34 18.06
N ARG A 246 3.18 -6.08 18.08
CA ARG A 246 3.13 -7.45 18.61
C ARG A 246 3.57 -8.49 17.61
N TRP A 247 3.07 -8.41 16.37
CA TRP A 247 3.29 -9.45 15.35
C TRP A 247 4.29 -9.04 14.29
N ARG A 248 4.75 -7.77 14.28
CA ARG A 248 5.60 -7.22 13.21
C ARG A 248 4.91 -7.30 11.84
N TYR A 249 3.58 -7.30 11.83
CA TYR A 249 2.78 -7.23 10.61
C TYR A 249 2.79 -5.80 10.07
N ILE A 250 2.29 -5.63 8.84
CA ILE A 250 2.43 -4.40 8.06
C ILE A 250 1.03 -3.86 7.73
N PRO A 251 0.35 -3.20 8.68
CA PRO A 251 -0.91 -2.54 8.38
C PRO A 251 -0.67 -1.44 7.34
N THR A 252 -1.48 -1.43 6.29
CA THR A 252 -1.38 -0.46 5.21
C THR A 252 -2.79 0.01 4.86
N ILE A 253 -3.10 1.26 5.20
CA ILE A 253 -4.44 1.81 5.07
C ILE A 253 -4.54 2.84 3.97
N VAL A 254 -5.68 2.89 3.30
CA VAL A 254 -6.03 4.00 2.39
C VAL A 254 -6.99 4.94 3.09
N GLN A 255 -6.69 6.24 3.03
CA GLN A 255 -7.54 7.29 3.60
C GLN A 255 -7.66 8.46 2.64
N GLN A 256 -8.88 8.97 2.46
CA GLN A 256 -9.11 10.13 1.59
C GLN A 256 -8.65 11.43 2.27
N GLN A 257 -8.33 12.43 1.46
CA GLN A 257 -8.19 13.81 1.95
C GLN A 257 -9.56 14.49 2.01
N SER A 258 -9.79 15.35 3.00
CA SER A 258 -10.96 16.21 3.07
C SER A 258 -10.95 17.12 1.86
N ALA A 259 -12.09 17.20 1.16
CA ALA A 259 -12.29 18.18 0.12
C ALA A 259 -12.40 19.55 0.79
N ASP A 260 -11.29 20.27 0.94
CA ASP A 260 -11.37 21.63 1.46
C ASP A 260 -12.08 22.49 0.41
N SER A 261 -13.33 22.82 0.74
CA SER A 261 -14.27 23.54 -0.10
C SER A 261 -13.94 25.04 -0.08
N SER A 262 -12.76 25.40 -0.57
CA SER A 262 -12.54 26.76 -1.03
C SER A 262 -11.72 26.75 -2.31
N ARG A 263 -12.42 27.09 -3.40
CA ARG A 263 -11.88 27.62 -4.64
C ARG A 263 -10.60 28.38 -4.30
N ALA A 264 -9.47 27.93 -4.83
CA ALA A 264 -8.41 28.85 -5.14
C ALA A 264 -9.03 29.98 -5.96
N GLN A 265 -9.39 31.09 -5.31
CA GLN A 265 -9.41 32.38 -5.98
C GLN A 265 -8.00 32.50 -6.54
N PHE A 266 -7.90 32.42 -7.87
CA PHE A 266 -6.68 32.54 -8.64
C PHE A 266 -6.04 33.92 -8.38
N ASN A 267 -5.40 34.10 -7.23
CA ASN A 267 -4.60 35.26 -6.95
C ASN A 267 -3.20 34.98 -7.50
N TYR A 268 -2.96 35.37 -8.75
CA TYR A 268 -1.72 35.79 -9.46
C TYR A 268 -0.31 35.32 -9.00
N ARG A 269 -0.17 34.36 -8.08
CA ARG A 269 1.07 33.76 -7.55
C ARG A 269 0.84 32.25 -7.37
N GLY A 270 1.07 31.50 -8.45
CA GLY A 270 0.71 30.08 -8.61
C GLY A 270 1.25 29.15 -7.52
N ASP A 271 2.46 29.36 -7.02
CA ASP A 271 3.11 28.42 -6.10
C ASP A 271 2.39 28.34 -4.74
N THR A 272 1.96 29.49 -4.19
CA THR A 272 1.23 29.55 -2.91
C THR A 272 -0.16 28.92 -2.93
N VAL A 273 -0.71 28.67 -4.13
CA VAL A 273 -2.01 28.03 -4.33
C VAL A 273 -1.85 26.52 -4.45
N ILE A 274 -0.80 26.05 -5.11
CA ILE A 274 -0.51 24.63 -5.29
C ILE A 274 -0.23 23.98 -3.93
N ASP A 275 0.57 24.62 -3.07
CA ASP A 275 0.90 24.07 -1.76
C ASP A 275 -0.33 23.85 -0.86
N LYS A 276 -1.41 24.63 -1.06
CA LYS A 276 -2.67 24.47 -0.32
C LYS A 276 -3.55 23.32 -0.80
N ILE A 277 -3.33 22.84 -2.02
CA ILE A 277 -4.11 21.75 -2.62
C ILE A 277 -3.33 20.43 -2.64
N LYS A 278 -2.04 20.46 -2.33
CA LYS A 278 -1.23 19.26 -2.14
C LYS A 278 -1.75 18.51 -0.91
N PRO A 279 -1.91 17.18 -0.97
CA PRO A 279 -2.27 16.38 0.18
C PRO A 279 -1.21 16.49 1.28
N ASP A 280 -1.67 16.64 2.52
CA ASP A 280 -0.81 16.65 3.69
C ASP A 280 -1.42 15.81 4.83
N SER A 281 -0.73 15.76 5.97
CA SER A 281 -1.20 15.03 7.15
C SER A 281 -2.40 15.69 7.84
N GLU A 282 -2.59 17.00 7.68
CA GLU A 282 -3.69 17.73 8.32
C GLU A 282 -5.00 17.62 7.55
N GLY A 283 -4.91 17.46 6.22
CA GLY A 283 -6.03 17.31 5.30
C GLY A 283 -6.65 15.91 5.25
N LEU A 284 -6.32 15.00 6.16
CA LEU A 284 -6.95 13.67 6.21
C LEU A 284 -8.45 13.76 6.56
N ALA A 285 -9.30 13.16 5.72
CA ALA A 285 -10.75 13.10 5.94
C ALA A 285 -11.12 12.14 7.08
N ASP A 286 -12.28 12.38 7.69
CA ASP A 286 -12.92 11.57 8.75
C ASP A 286 -12.16 11.52 10.10
N ASN A 287 -10.84 11.34 10.08
CA ASN A 287 -10.01 11.25 11.26
C ASN A 287 -8.53 11.56 10.95
N LYS A 288 -8.08 12.76 11.29
CA LYS A 288 -6.67 13.19 11.12
C LYS A 288 -5.69 12.57 12.10
N TYR A 289 -6.15 11.95 13.18
CA TYR A 289 -5.27 11.39 14.20
C TYR A 289 -4.51 10.14 13.72
N THR A 290 -4.99 9.49 12.66
CA THR A 290 -4.30 8.36 12.02
C THR A 290 -2.88 8.73 11.55
N ALA A 291 -2.65 9.98 11.14
CA ALA A 291 -1.32 10.49 10.80
C ALA A 291 -0.31 10.40 11.96
N ARG A 292 -0.79 10.42 13.22
CA ARG A 292 0.08 10.32 14.40
C ARG A 292 0.50 8.88 14.67
N ASP A 293 -0.29 7.91 14.27
CA ASP A 293 -0.10 6.50 14.57
C ASP A 293 0.86 5.81 13.58
N VAL A 294 0.85 6.27 12.33
CA VAL A 294 1.60 5.68 11.22
C VAL A 294 3.10 5.95 11.31
N ASP A 295 3.89 5.02 10.77
CA ASP A 295 5.34 5.16 10.61
C ASP A 295 5.70 5.79 9.26
N LEU A 296 4.83 5.61 8.25
CA LEU A 296 4.95 6.19 6.92
C LEU A 296 3.59 6.67 6.42
N MET A 297 3.51 7.96 6.06
CA MET A 297 2.41 8.53 5.30
C MET A 297 2.94 9.00 3.96
N VAL A 298 2.35 8.48 2.88
CA VAL A 298 2.62 8.92 1.52
C VAL A 298 1.33 9.38 0.86
N SER A 299 1.45 10.29 -0.11
CA SER A 299 0.31 10.75 -0.86
C SER A 299 0.56 10.93 -2.34
N LEU A 300 -0.54 10.96 -3.09
CA LEU A 300 -0.55 11.31 -4.51
C LEU A 300 -1.19 12.66 -4.74
N PHE A 301 -0.44 13.57 -5.36
CA PHE A 301 -0.97 14.78 -5.95
C PHE A 301 -1.19 14.57 -7.46
N TYR A 302 -2.29 15.13 -7.96
CA TYR A 302 -2.71 15.01 -9.37
C TYR A 302 -2.88 16.42 -9.96
N PRO A 303 -1.80 17.02 -10.47
CA PRO A 303 -1.79 18.41 -10.94
C PRO A 303 -2.82 18.74 -12.02
N LYS A 304 -3.00 17.86 -13.03
CA LYS A 304 -3.87 18.15 -14.19
C LYS A 304 -5.33 18.39 -13.80
N ARG A 305 -5.80 17.81 -12.68
CA ARG A 305 -7.14 18.07 -12.13
C ARG A 305 -7.39 19.56 -11.85
N TYR A 306 -6.33 20.32 -11.56
CA TYR A 306 -6.40 21.74 -11.25
C TYR A 306 -6.12 22.63 -12.48
N ASN A 307 -6.19 22.06 -13.69
CA ASN A 307 -5.93 22.73 -14.96
C ASN A 307 -4.54 23.37 -15.03
N LEU A 308 -3.53 22.69 -14.48
CA LEU A 308 -2.14 23.07 -14.67
C LEU A 308 -1.64 22.51 -16.00
N ASP A 309 -0.98 23.36 -16.78
CA ASP A 309 -0.38 22.99 -18.07
C ASP A 309 1.08 22.52 -17.92
N LYS A 310 1.75 22.98 -16.87
CA LYS A 310 3.11 22.58 -16.51
C LYS A 310 3.23 22.39 -15.00
N TYR A 311 3.98 21.38 -14.56
CA TYR A 311 4.23 21.10 -13.14
C TYR A 311 5.59 20.44 -12.94
N GLU A 312 6.44 20.98 -12.06
CA GLU A 312 7.79 20.42 -11.75
C GLU A 312 8.60 20.14 -13.02
N ASP A 313 8.61 21.13 -13.93
CA ASP A 313 9.21 21.06 -15.26
C ASP A 313 8.63 20.05 -16.26
N ILE A 314 7.53 19.37 -15.91
CA ILE A 314 6.82 18.46 -16.79
C ILE A 314 5.67 19.19 -17.50
N ASP A 315 5.70 19.18 -18.82
CA ASP A 315 4.57 19.51 -19.70
C ASP A 315 3.41 18.52 -19.51
N LEU A 316 2.32 19.00 -18.91
CA LEU A 316 1.09 18.27 -18.64
C LEU A 316 0.08 18.34 -19.78
N GLU A 317 0.29 19.17 -20.82
CA GLU A 317 -0.51 19.09 -22.04
C GLU A 317 -0.19 17.82 -22.83
N ARG A 318 1.08 17.39 -22.78
CA ARG A 318 1.55 16.15 -23.42
C ARG A 318 1.25 14.89 -22.63
N ILE A 319 1.55 14.91 -21.33
CA ILE A 319 1.37 13.74 -20.45
C ILE A 319 -0.08 13.61 -19.94
N GLY A 320 -0.80 14.73 -19.82
CA GLY A 320 -2.20 14.75 -19.42
C GLY A 320 -2.44 14.09 -18.05
N ASP A 321 -3.39 13.14 -18.05
CA ASP A 321 -3.87 12.49 -16.84
C ASP A 321 -2.95 11.39 -16.31
N ASN A 322 -1.82 11.15 -16.97
CA ASN A 322 -0.86 10.11 -16.62
C ASN A 322 0.26 10.61 -15.70
N HIS A 323 0.27 11.87 -15.29
CA HIS A 323 1.23 12.38 -14.32
C HIS A 323 0.69 12.31 -12.89
N ARG A 324 1.49 11.82 -11.94
CA ARG A 324 1.24 11.96 -10.50
C ARG A 324 2.52 12.40 -9.80
N GLU A 325 2.39 13.25 -8.79
CA GLU A 325 3.47 13.46 -7.83
C GLU A 325 3.24 12.54 -6.63
N PHE A 326 4.25 11.75 -6.28
CA PHE A 326 4.30 10.98 -5.05
C PHE A 326 5.03 11.78 -3.99
N VAL A 327 4.40 12.01 -2.85
CA VAL A 327 4.93 12.82 -1.75
C VAL A 327 5.08 11.94 -0.51
N ILE A 328 6.24 12.02 0.14
CA ILE A 328 6.48 11.42 1.46
C ILE A 328 6.09 12.47 2.50
N ASN A 329 4.86 12.41 3.01
CA ASN A 329 4.37 13.38 3.99
C ASN A 329 4.99 13.17 5.37
N LEU A 330 5.04 11.92 5.83
CA LEU A 330 5.59 11.57 7.14
C LEU A 330 6.43 10.31 7.02
N ASN A 331 7.63 10.33 7.59
CA ASN A 331 8.49 9.16 7.70
C ASN A 331 9.23 9.19 9.04
N ARG A 332 8.83 8.34 9.98
CA ARG A 332 9.42 8.32 11.33
C ARG A 332 10.91 8.00 11.34
N ASN A 333 11.39 7.24 10.36
CA ASN A 333 12.75 6.71 10.32
C ASN A 333 13.64 7.38 9.27
N GLY A 334 13.22 8.49 8.65
CA GLY A 334 13.99 9.09 7.57
C GLY A 334 13.46 10.42 7.05
N ILE A 335 13.74 10.69 5.77
CA ILE A 335 13.41 11.96 5.13
C ILE A 335 11.88 12.07 4.98
N SER A 336 11.34 13.21 5.42
CA SER A 336 9.97 13.66 5.17
C SER A 336 10.00 14.87 4.23
N ASN A 337 8.89 15.16 3.56
CA ASN A 337 8.75 16.25 2.58
C ASN A 337 9.63 16.11 1.33
N ALA A 338 9.96 14.88 0.95
CA ALA A 338 10.53 14.58 -0.35
C ALA A 338 9.42 14.14 -1.32
N SER A 339 9.55 14.49 -2.59
CA SER A 339 8.62 14.05 -3.63
C SER A 339 9.33 13.54 -4.88
N ILE A 340 8.59 12.77 -5.67
CA ILE A 340 9.02 12.26 -6.96
C ILE A 340 7.87 12.30 -7.96
N GLN A 341 8.20 12.65 -9.20
CA GLN A 341 7.25 12.65 -10.30
C GLN A 341 7.14 11.23 -10.88
N LEU A 342 5.90 10.74 -11.02
CA LEU A 342 5.58 9.41 -11.50
C LEU A 342 4.70 9.46 -12.75
N PHE A 343 5.02 8.61 -13.71
CA PHE A 343 4.12 8.21 -14.77
C PHE A 343 3.14 7.16 -14.22
N PHE A 344 1.86 7.31 -14.51
CA PHE A 344 0.76 6.51 -13.98
C PHE A 344 -0.15 6.03 -15.10
N LEU A 345 -0.39 4.71 -15.13
CA LEU A 345 -1.35 4.06 -16.03
C LEU A 345 -2.52 3.52 -15.22
N GLY A 346 -3.62 4.28 -15.20
CA GLY A 346 -4.77 3.98 -14.34
C GLY A 346 -5.52 2.69 -14.65
N SER A 347 -5.48 2.21 -15.90
CA SER A 347 -6.13 0.95 -16.31
C SER A 347 -5.39 -0.30 -15.82
N SER A 348 -4.08 -0.21 -15.62
CA SER A 348 -3.23 -1.33 -15.18
C SER A 348 -2.66 -1.14 -13.77
N SER A 349 -3.04 -0.08 -13.06
CA SER A 349 -2.49 0.28 -11.74
C SER A 349 -0.95 0.32 -11.72
N TYR A 350 -0.34 0.69 -12.85
CA TYR A 350 1.11 0.71 -13.00
C TYR A 350 1.67 2.11 -12.77
N PHE A 351 2.81 2.19 -12.09
CA PHE A 351 3.56 3.42 -11.93
C PHE A 351 5.03 3.22 -12.35
N SER A 352 5.66 4.28 -12.82
CA SER A 352 7.11 4.33 -13.04
C SER A 352 7.62 5.74 -12.76
N GLU A 353 8.89 5.86 -12.39
CA GLU A 353 9.50 7.17 -12.15
C GLU A 353 9.68 7.91 -13.47
N PHE A 354 9.37 9.21 -13.49
CA PHE A 354 9.88 10.07 -14.54
C PHE A 354 11.40 10.28 -14.35
N PRO A 355 12.13 10.51 -15.46
CA PRO A 355 13.50 10.99 -15.37
C PRO A 355 13.55 12.33 -14.61
N GLN A 356 14.72 12.67 -14.06
CA GLN A 356 14.90 13.95 -13.36
C GLN A 356 14.63 15.16 -14.27
N THR A 357 14.91 15.00 -15.55
CA THR A 357 14.62 15.99 -16.58
C THR A 357 14.01 15.26 -17.77
N MET A 358 12.83 15.70 -18.18
CA MET A 358 12.14 15.16 -19.34
C MET A 358 12.78 15.66 -20.63
N THR A 359 13.15 14.73 -21.51
CA THR A 359 13.57 15.04 -22.88
C THR A 359 12.44 14.81 -23.88
N GLU A 360 12.58 15.32 -25.10
CA GLU A 360 11.63 15.03 -26.20
C GLU A 360 11.49 13.53 -26.50
N PHE A 361 12.57 12.77 -26.33
CA PHE A 361 12.54 11.32 -26.48
C PHE A 361 11.66 10.67 -25.40
N ASP A 362 11.79 11.12 -24.15
CA ASP A 362 10.98 10.60 -23.04
C ASP A 362 9.49 10.88 -23.26
N TYR A 363 9.13 12.11 -23.61
CA TYR A 363 7.74 12.45 -23.94
C TYR A 363 7.19 11.57 -25.06
N SER A 364 7.95 11.40 -26.15
CA SER A 364 7.53 10.57 -27.29
C SER A 364 7.28 9.11 -26.87
N ASN A 365 8.11 8.57 -25.97
CA ASN A 365 7.94 7.22 -25.44
C ASN A 365 6.67 7.08 -24.59
N TYR A 366 6.44 8.01 -23.65
CA TYR A 366 5.23 7.96 -22.82
C TYR A 366 3.97 8.17 -23.64
N GLU A 367 3.96 9.11 -24.59
CA GLU A 367 2.84 9.31 -25.52
C GLU A 367 2.57 8.06 -26.35
N HIS A 368 3.60 7.35 -26.80
CA HIS A 368 3.45 6.09 -27.51
C HIS A 368 2.78 5.03 -26.63
N ILE A 369 3.18 4.90 -25.37
CA ILE A 369 2.55 3.98 -24.40
C ILE A 369 1.09 4.36 -24.15
N ILE A 370 0.79 5.65 -23.95
CA ILE A 370 -0.57 6.14 -23.72
C ILE A 370 -1.46 5.82 -24.93
N LYS A 371 -0.96 6.02 -26.16
CA LYS A 371 -1.69 5.72 -27.40
C LYS A 371 -1.98 4.23 -27.61
N LYS A 372 -1.21 3.32 -26.98
CA LYS A 372 -1.49 1.88 -27.00
C LYS A 372 -2.68 1.49 -26.12
N GLN A 373 -3.29 2.41 -25.38
CA GLN A 373 -4.45 2.11 -24.54
C GLN A 373 -5.62 1.60 -25.39
N ILE A 374 -5.91 0.30 -25.25
CA ILE A 374 -6.95 -0.38 -26.03
C ILE A 374 -8.32 -0.04 -25.49
#